data_AF-G5JNR8-F1
#
_entry.id   AF-G5JNR8-F1
#
_cell.length_a   1.000
_cell.length_b   1.000
_cell.length_c   1.000
_cell.angle_alpha   90.00
_cell.angle_beta   90.00
_cell.angle_gamma   90.00
#
_symmetry.space_group_name_H-M   'P 1'
#
loop_
_entity.id
_entity.type
_entity.pdbx_description
1 polymer ?
#
loop_
_entity_poly.entity_id
_entity_poly.type
_entity_poly.pdbx_seq_one_letter_code
_entity_poly.pdbx_strand_id
1 'polypeptide(L)'
;MAKRIETTTPKQDGFRMPAEFEPQKQIWMVWPERPDNWRWGAKPAQKTFVNVATAISQFEPVTMCVNPSQYQNARAQLPSQVRVIEIASDDSWGRDSGPTFVVNDRGQMRANDWTFNAWGGLVDGLYFPWDKDDQVAQKICEIEGVDSYRTDDFVLEGGSITVDREGTLITTEMCLISPGRNPSMTKEEIEAKLKNHLNLEKIIWIKDGIDPYETNGHIDDVACFIRPSEVACIYTEDQNHPFYKVAQAAYATLSHATDAKGRKLKVHKLCVTEKPCYLKDADTIDLVEGTLPREEGEISIASYMNFLIVNGGIILPQYGDNNDD
;
A
#
# COMPACT_ATOMS: atom_id res chain seq x y z
N MET A 1 2.78 20.22 -18.38
CA MET A 1 1.74 20.08 -17.35
C MET A 1 0.92 18.89 -17.74
N ALA A 2 0.81 17.94 -16.82
CA ALA A 2 -0.10 16.82 -16.96
C ALA A 2 -1.55 17.34 -16.98
N LYS A 3 -2.49 16.53 -17.49
CA LYS A 3 -3.91 16.86 -17.53
C LYS A 3 -4.71 15.92 -16.63
N ARG A 4 -5.82 16.43 -16.11
CA ARG A 4 -6.88 15.60 -15.52
C ARG A 4 -7.80 15.09 -16.63
N ILE A 5 -8.13 13.80 -16.58
CA ILE A 5 -9.14 13.18 -17.43
C ILE A 5 -10.42 13.08 -16.63
N GLU A 6 -11.45 13.82 -17.03
CA GLU A 6 -12.66 14.04 -16.21
C GLU A 6 -13.89 13.26 -16.71
N THR A 7 -13.92 12.86 -17.98
CA THR A 7 -15.14 12.35 -18.62
C THR A 7 -15.12 10.86 -18.95
N THR A 8 -13.95 10.23 -18.89
CA THR A 8 -13.76 8.80 -19.20
C THR A 8 -13.03 8.09 -18.08
N THR A 9 -13.12 6.76 -18.07
CA THR A 9 -12.40 5.90 -17.12
C THR A 9 -11.22 5.21 -17.81
N PRO A 10 -10.22 4.73 -17.03
CA PRO A 10 -9.16 3.89 -17.55
C PRO A 10 -9.64 2.74 -18.44
N LYS A 11 -10.70 2.01 -18.03
CA LYS A 11 -11.28 0.92 -18.83
C LYS A 11 -11.80 1.39 -20.19
N GLN A 12 -12.46 2.54 -20.25
CA GLN A 12 -12.96 3.12 -21.51
C GLN A 12 -11.83 3.56 -22.44
N ASP A 13 -10.73 4.08 -21.88
CA ASP A 13 -9.58 4.56 -22.62
C ASP A 13 -8.58 3.44 -23.00
N GLY A 14 -8.85 2.21 -22.57
CA GLY A 14 -8.01 1.03 -22.81
C GLY A 14 -6.75 0.98 -21.95
N PHE A 15 -6.78 1.58 -20.75
CA PHE A 15 -5.74 1.49 -19.74
C PHE A 15 -6.08 0.42 -18.71
N ARG A 16 -5.09 -0.17 -18.06
CA ARG A 16 -5.23 -1.13 -16.94
C ARG A 16 -4.14 -0.87 -15.90
N MET A 17 -4.41 -1.22 -14.64
CA MET A 17 -3.32 -1.29 -13.66
C MET A 17 -2.44 -2.50 -14.00
N PRO A 18 -1.12 -2.31 -14.19
CA PRO A 18 -0.21 -3.43 -14.31
C PRO A 18 -0.07 -4.16 -12.98
N ALA A 19 0.24 -5.45 -13.02
CA ALA A 19 0.62 -6.16 -11.81
C ALA A 19 2.00 -5.70 -11.35
N GLU A 20 2.27 -5.78 -10.04
CA GLU A 20 3.54 -5.32 -9.46
C GLU A 20 4.75 -6.12 -10.00
N PHE A 21 4.55 -7.38 -10.41
CA PHE A 21 5.59 -8.20 -11.04
C PHE A 21 5.81 -7.92 -12.54
N GLU A 22 5.09 -6.97 -13.15
CA GLU A 22 5.43 -6.47 -14.50
C GLU A 22 6.62 -5.49 -14.44
N PRO A 23 7.36 -5.27 -15.54
CA PRO A 23 8.52 -4.38 -15.54
C PRO A 23 8.18 -2.95 -15.07
N GLN A 24 8.99 -2.46 -14.14
CA GLN A 24 8.82 -1.15 -13.52
C GLN A 24 9.88 -0.15 -14.00
N LYS A 25 9.56 1.15 -13.97
CA LYS A 25 10.51 2.22 -14.36
C LYS A 25 11.33 2.71 -13.17
N GLN A 26 10.69 2.86 -12.02
CA GLN A 26 11.25 3.40 -10.78
C GLN A 26 10.26 3.17 -9.63
N ILE A 27 10.77 3.24 -8.40
CA ILE A 27 9.97 3.25 -7.17
C ILE A 27 9.89 4.66 -6.58
N TRP A 28 8.74 4.98 -6.01
CA TRP A 28 8.50 6.20 -5.24
C TRP A 28 8.36 5.87 -3.76
N MET A 29 8.99 6.68 -2.91
CA MET A 29 8.91 6.59 -1.46
C MET A 29 8.69 7.98 -0.87
N VAL A 30 8.12 8.04 0.34
CA VAL A 30 7.94 9.29 1.09
C VAL A 30 8.74 9.20 2.38
N TRP A 31 9.39 10.28 2.80
CA TRP A 31 10.31 10.29 3.92
C TRP A 31 9.59 10.44 5.27
N PRO A 32 9.89 9.61 6.30
CA PRO A 32 9.24 9.69 7.61
C PRO A 32 9.81 10.81 8.47
N GLU A 33 8.93 11.60 9.12
CA GLU A 33 9.38 12.65 10.04
C GLU A 33 8.43 12.99 11.20
N ARG A 34 7.13 12.71 11.10
CA ARG A 34 6.16 13.16 12.11
C ARG A 34 6.42 12.49 13.48
N PRO A 35 6.57 13.26 14.57
CA PRO A 35 7.00 12.74 15.86
C PRO A 35 5.88 12.05 16.65
N ASP A 36 4.62 12.27 16.27
CA ASP A 36 3.42 11.67 16.88
C ASP A 36 3.07 10.29 16.30
N ASN A 37 3.84 9.81 15.31
CA ASN A 37 3.82 8.43 14.85
C ASN A 37 5.19 7.75 15.05
N TRP A 38 6.28 8.46 14.71
CA TRP A 38 7.61 7.87 14.68
C TRP A 38 8.47 8.26 15.90
N ARG A 39 8.77 7.26 16.75
CA ARG A 39 9.62 7.42 17.94
C ARG A 39 10.94 8.13 17.67
N TRP A 40 11.44 8.85 18.68
CA TRP A 40 12.71 9.57 18.62
C TRP A 40 12.79 10.57 17.44
N GLY A 41 11.69 11.25 17.12
CA GLY A 41 11.62 12.20 16.01
C GLY A 41 11.95 11.55 14.66
N ALA A 42 11.44 10.34 14.44
CA ALA A 42 11.63 9.51 13.26
C ALA A 42 13.05 9.03 12.94
N LYS A 43 14.08 9.33 13.75
CA LYS A 43 15.48 8.98 13.39
C LYS A 43 15.69 7.48 13.12
N PRO A 44 15.10 6.54 13.90
CA PRO A 44 15.19 5.12 13.58
C PRO A 44 14.49 4.76 12.26
N ALA A 45 13.29 5.30 12.03
CA ALA A 45 12.52 5.07 10.80
C ALA A 45 13.26 5.59 9.56
N GLN A 46 13.83 6.80 9.63
CA GLN A 46 14.65 7.38 8.58
C GLN A 46 15.81 6.46 8.17
N LYS A 47 16.51 5.87 9.15
CA LYS A 47 17.57 4.89 8.86
C LYS A 47 17.04 3.65 8.15
N THR A 48 15.90 3.12 8.56
CA THR A 48 15.26 1.97 7.90
C THR A 48 14.84 2.32 6.47
N PHE A 49 14.23 3.49 6.24
CA PHE A 49 13.84 3.95 4.91
C PHE A 49 15.05 4.15 3.98
N VAL A 50 16.19 4.61 4.51
CA VAL A 50 17.46 4.65 3.75
C VAL A 50 17.90 3.25 3.35
N ASN A 51 17.83 2.26 4.25
CA ASN A 51 18.19 0.88 3.92
C ASN A 51 17.28 0.29 2.83
N VAL A 52 15.97 0.50 2.93
CA VAL A 52 14.99 0.06 1.93
C VAL A 52 15.25 0.72 0.57
N ALA A 53 15.38 2.05 0.54
CA ALA A 53 15.69 2.79 -0.70
C ALA A 53 17.03 2.33 -1.31
N THR A 54 18.03 2.04 -0.47
CA THR A 54 19.34 1.52 -0.92
C THR A 54 19.19 0.14 -1.54
N ALA A 55 18.41 -0.76 -0.92
CA ALA A 55 18.15 -2.10 -1.44
C ALA A 55 17.41 -2.06 -2.78
N ILE A 56 16.35 -1.26 -2.89
CA ILE A 56 15.62 -1.05 -4.16
C ILE A 56 16.55 -0.51 -5.25
N SER A 57 17.44 0.43 -4.90
CA SER A 57 18.35 1.08 -5.88
C SER A 57 19.34 0.12 -6.56
N GLN A 58 19.46 -1.11 -6.09
CA GLN A 58 20.26 -2.16 -6.74
C GLN A 58 19.52 -2.77 -7.95
N PHE A 59 18.20 -2.63 -8.00
CA PHE A 59 17.32 -3.21 -9.02
C PHE A 59 16.78 -2.14 -9.97
N GLU A 60 16.33 -1.01 -9.43
CA GLU A 60 15.73 0.06 -10.23
C GLU A 60 15.84 1.45 -9.58
N PRO A 61 15.66 2.54 -10.35
CA PRO A 61 15.74 3.89 -9.80
C PRO A 61 14.74 4.15 -8.68
N VAL A 62 15.14 4.95 -7.70
CA VAL A 62 14.28 5.36 -6.57
C VAL A 62 14.15 6.88 -6.55
N THR A 63 12.92 7.36 -6.34
CA THR A 63 12.64 8.75 -6.01
C THR A 63 12.06 8.86 -4.60
N MET A 64 12.74 9.62 -3.74
CA MET A 64 12.28 9.96 -2.40
C MET A 64 11.64 11.35 -2.38
N CYS A 65 10.38 11.40 -1.99
CA CYS A 65 9.61 12.60 -1.65
C CYS A 65 9.92 13.02 -0.22
N VAL A 66 10.27 14.29 -0.01
CA VAL A 66 10.67 14.80 1.31
C VAL A 66 10.05 16.17 1.55
N ASN A 67 9.56 16.45 2.76
CA ASN A 67 9.20 17.82 3.12
C ASN A 67 10.45 18.72 3.11
N PRO A 68 10.32 20.03 2.81
CA PRO A 68 11.45 20.95 2.76
C PRO A 68 12.30 20.98 4.04
N SER A 69 11.68 20.80 5.20
CA SER A 69 12.33 20.71 6.53
C SER A 69 13.36 19.59 6.64
N GLN A 70 13.13 18.46 5.96
CA GLN A 70 14.00 17.28 6.01
C GLN A 70 14.85 17.11 4.74
N TYR A 71 14.67 17.94 3.71
CA TYR A 71 15.34 17.76 2.41
C TYR A 71 16.87 17.59 2.54
N GLN A 72 17.54 18.51 3.23
CA GLN A 72 19.00 18.46 3.39
C GLN A 72 19.45 17.21 4.16
N ASN A 73 18.69 16.82 5.20
CA ASN A 73 18.97 15.63 5.98
C ASN A 73 18.80 14.35 5.14
N ALA A 74 17.64 14.18 4.49
CA ALA A 74 17.36 13.03 3.63
C ALA A 74 18.38 12.93 2.49
N ARG A 75 18.72 14.05 1.84
CA ARG A 75 19.72 14.08 0.78
C ARG A 75 21.11 13.66 1.26
N ALA A 76 21.51 14.05 2.48
CA ALA A 76 22.78 13.67 3.07
C ALA A 76 22.84 12.19 3.48
N GLN A 77 21.71 11.59 3.87
CA GLN A 77 21.64 10.18 4.28
C GLN A 77 21.46 9.21 3.11
N LEU A 78 20.71 9.60 2.08
CA LEU A 78 20.39 8.72 0.95
C LEU A 78 21.55 8.60 -0.05
N PRO A 79 21.80 7.40 -0.61
CA PRO A 79 22.78 7.22 -1.68
C PRO A 79 22.56 8.18 -2.85
N SER A 80 23.65 8.62 -3.48
CA SER A 80 23.62 9.64 -4.54
C SER A 80 22.72 9.28 -5.74
N GLN A 81 22.54 7.99 -6.02
CA GLN A 81 21.68 7.49 -7.10
C GLN A 81 20.18 7.58 -6.81
N VAL A 82 19.78 7.68 -5.53
CA VAL A 82 18.38 7.91 -5.16
C VAL A 82 18.06 9.37 -5.47
N ARG A 83 17.08 9.65 -6.33
CA ARG A 83 16.61 11.02 -6.60
C ARG A 83 15.85 11.53 -5.37
N VAL A 84 16.12 12.76 -4.94
CA VAL A 84 15.42 13.38 -3.80
C VAL A 84 14.74 14.65 -4.27
N ILE A 85 13.44 14.75 -4.00
CA ILE A 85 12.59 15.86 -4.43
C ILE A 85 11.78 16.41 -3.25
N GLU A 86 11.47 17.71 -3.31
CA GLU A 86 10.57 18.33 -2.35
C GLU A 86 9.11 18.08 -2.74
N ILE A 87 8.42 17.27 -1.93
CA ILE A 87 6.97 17.08 -1.97
C ILE A 87 6.51 17.07 -0.52
N ALA A 88 5.61 17.99 -0.18
CA ALA A 88 5.05 18.02 1.15
C ALA A 88 4.05 16.88 1.35
N SER A 89 4.08 16.25 2.52
CA SER A 89 3.22 15.14 2.95
C SER A 89 2.94 15.25 4.46
N ASP A 90 1.87 14.61 4.94
CA ASP A 90 1.49 14.58 6.35
C ASP A 90 2.05 13.32 7.06
N ASP A 91 2.22 12.21 6.35
CA ASP A 91 3.08 11.07 6.77
C ASP A 91 3.82 10.44 5.57
N SER A 92 4.40 9.25 5.73
CA SER A 92 5.34 8.63 4.79
C SER A 92 4.82 7.43 3.99
N TRP A 93 3.50 7.30 3.83
CA TRP A 93 2.87 6.11 3.25
C TRP A 93 2.58 6.26 1.75
N GLY A 94 3.63 6.34 0.94
CA GLY A 94 3.53 6.53 -0.52
C GLY A 94 2.80 5.42 -1.28
N ARG A 95 2.65 4.24 -0.68
CA ARG A 95 1.80 3.14 -1.19
C ARG A 95 0.33 3.58 -1.28
N ASP A 96 -0.14 4.33 -0.29
CA ASP A 96 -1.55 4.60 -0.07
C ASP A 96 -1.96 5.97 -0.59
N SER A 97 -1.11 6.98 -0.42
CA SER A 97 -1.35 8.35 -0.92
C SER A 97 -0.76 8.62 -2.31
N GLY A 98 0.01 7.67 -2.84
CA GLY A 98 0.62 7.76 -4.16
C GLY A 98 -0.34 7.46 -5.31
N PRO A 99 0.05 7.79 -6.55
CA PRO A 99 -0.77 7.50 -7.72
C PRO A 99 -0.73 6.00 -8.05
N THR A 100 -1.89 5.43 -8.38
CA THR A 100 -1.94 4.08 -8.96
C THR A 100 -1.78 4.18 -10.47
N PHE A 101 -0.56 3.94 -10.96
CA PHE A 101 -0.28 4.00 -12.40
C PHE A 101 -1.08 2.96 -13.19
N VAL A 102 -1.52 3.36 -14.38
CA VAL A 102 -2.19 2.51 -15.35
C VAL A 102 -1.51 2.65 -16.71
N VAL A 103 -1.41 1.55 -17.44
CA VAL A 103 -0.72 1.47 -18.73
C VAL A 103 -1.65 0.96 -19.81
N ASN A 104 -1.32 1.23 -21.07
CA ASN A 104 -1.99 0.61 -22.22
C ASN A 104 -0.99 -0.06 -23.15
N ASP A 105 -1.50 -0.87 -24.08
CA ASP A 105 -0.69 -1.63 -25.03
C ASP A 105 -0.01 -0.76 -26.11
N ARG A 106 -0.23 0.57 -26.06
CA ARG A 106 0.39 1.57 -26.94
C ARG A 106 1.62 2.23 -26.30
N GLY A 107 2.04 1.76 -25.12
CA GLY A 107 3.19 2.30 -24.39
C GLY A 107 2.91 3.63 -23.69
N GLN A 108 1.64 3.97 -23.47
CA GLN A 108 1.24 5.17 -22.73
C GLN A 108 1.00 4.82 -21.27
N MET A 109 1.28 5.78 -20.39
CA MET A 109 1.04 5.68 -18.96
C MET A 109 0.12 6.83 -18.51
N ARG A 110 -0.80 6.52 -17.61
CA ARG A 110 -1.66 7.44 -16.86
C ARG A 110 -1.67 7.00 -15.40
N ALA A 111 -2.42 7.66 -14.54
CA ALA A 111 -2.62 7.21 -13.16
C ALA A 111 -4.05 7.45 -12.67
N ASN A 112 -4.53 6.56 -11.80
CA ASN A 112 -5.62 6.91 -10.90
C ASN A 112 -5.04 7.67 -9.70
N ASP A 113 -5.70 8.76 -9.36
CA ASP A 113 -5.49 9.57 -8.18
C ASP A 113 -6.75 9.39 -7.32
N TRP A 114 -6.63 8.55 -6.29
CA TRP A 114 -7.72 8.24 -5.38
C TRP A 114 -7.89 9.34 -4.35
N THR A 115 -9.10 9.56 -3.85
CA THR A 115 -9.25 10.38 -2.65
C THR A 115 -8.59 9.65 -1.49
N PHE A 116 -7.63 10.28 -0.82
CA PHE A 116 -7.00 9.77 0.39
C PHE A 116 -7.60 10.43 1.63
N ASN A 117 -7.83 9.66 2.70
CA ASN A 117 -8.41 10.18 3.94
C ASN A 117 -7.73 9.72 5.24
N ALA A 118 -6.45 9.32 5.18
CA ALA A 118 -5.74 8.75 6.33
C ALA A 118 -6.45 7.54 6.95
N TRP A 119 -6.86 6.58 6.09
CA TRP A 119 -7.44 5.29 6.45
C TRP A 119 -8.70 5.33 7.32
N GLY A 120 -9.56 6.33 7.13
CA GLY A 120 -10.82 6.41 7.89
C GLY A 120 -11.40 7.81 8.07
N GLY A 121 -10.67 8.83 7.64
CA GLY A 121 -11.08 10.21 7.76
C GLY A 121 -11.39 10.61 9.20
N LEU A 122 -12.47 11.36 9.40
CA LEU A 122 -12.92 11.76 10.74
C LEU A 122 -13.72 10.67 11.48
N VAL A 123 -13.89 9.49 10.89
CA VAL A 123 -14.60 8.37 11.52
C VAL A 123 -13.62 7.57 12.38
N ASP A 124 -12.55 7.08 11.77
CA ASP A 124 -11.55 6.19 12.37
C ASP A 124 -10.15 6.38 11.76
N GLY A 125 -9.89 7.54 11.15
CA GLY A 125 -8.60 7.82 10.52
C GLY A 125 -7.46 7.98 11.52
N LEU A 126 -6.24 7.78 11.04
CA LEU A 126 -5.03 7.68 11.89
C LEU A 126 -4.44 9.03 12.28
N TYR A 127 -4.79 10.10 11.56
CA TYR A 127 -4.37 11.46 11.87
C TYR A 127 -5.24 12.49 11.17
N PHE A 128 -5.14 13.74 11.61
CA PHE A 128 -5.69 14.91 10.94
C PHE A 128 -4.70 16.09 10.97
N PRO A 129 -4.54 16.86 9.87
CA PRO A 129 -5.14 16.69 8.54
C PRO A 129 -4.34 15.71 7.64
N TRP A 130 -4.86 15.43 6.44
CA TRP A 130 -4.24 14.61 5.38
C TRP A 130 -4.23 15.32 4.01
N ASP A 131 -4.37 16.64 4.01
CA ASP A 131 -4.51 17.44 2.79
C ASP A 131 -3.25 17.45 1.92
N LYS A 132 -2.06 17.25 2.52
CA LYS A 132 -0.81 17.17 1.77
C LYS A 132 -0.63 15.78 1.18
N ASP A 133 -1.02 14.74 1.90
CA ASP A 133 -1.01 13.36 1.40
C ASP A 133 -1.92 13.19 0.18
N ASP A 134 -3.15 13.74 0.22
CA ASP A 134 -4.09 13.69 -0.91
C ASP A 134 -3.59 14.48 -2.15
N GLN A 135 -2.53 15.28 -2.01
CA GLN A 135 -1.86 15.96 -3.13
C GLN A 135 -0.63 15.21 -3.67
N VAL A 136 -0.14 14.17 -2.98
CA VAL A 136 1.07 13.44 -3.37
C VAL A 136 0.89 12.81 -4.75
N ALA A 137 -0.23 12.14 -4.99
CA ALA A 137 -0.56 11.53 -6.28
C ALA A 137 -0.46 12.52 -7.45
N GLN A 138 -1.10 13.69 -7.33
CA GLN A 138 -1.07 14.71 -8.38
C GLN A 138 0.34 15.27 -8.62
N LYS A 139 1.10 15.54 -7.54
CA LYS A 139 2.46 16.09 -7.65
C LYS A 139 3.40 15.12 -8.36
N ILE A 140 3.31 13.81 -8.03
CA ILE A 140 4.07 12.77 -8.73
C ILE A 140 3.70 12.72 -10.21
N CYS A 141 2.40 12.77 -10.53
CA CYS A 141 1.92 12.80 -11.92
C CYS A 141 2.45 14.00 -12.72
N GLU A 142 2.48 15.21 -12.13
CA GLU A 142 3.03 16.40 -12.78
C GLU A 142 4.53 16.28 -13.06
N ILE A 143 5.30 15.73 -12.11
CA ILE A 143 6.76 15.55 -12.25
C ILE A 143 7.07 14.55 -13.36
N GLU A 144 6.28 13.47 -13.47
CA GLU A 144 6.46 12.46 -14.51
C GLU A 144 5.80 12.84 -15.85
N GLY A 145 5.02 13.93 -15.89
CA GLY A 145 4.30 14.36 -17.08
C GLY A 145 3.20 13.39 -17.51
N VAL A 146 2.50 12.81 -16.53
CA VAL A 146 1.53 11.73 -16.70
C VAL A 146 0.11 12.23 -16.40
N ASP A 147 -0.80 12.11 -17.36
CA ASP A 147 -2.21 12.47 -17.15
C ASP A 147 -2.87 11.55 -16.11
N SER A 148 -3.84 12.06 -15.35
CA SER A 148 -4.47 11.30 -14.25
C SER A 148 -5.99 11.39 -14.22
N TYR A 149 -6.62 10.37 -13.65
CA TYR A 149 -8.05 10.28 -13.36
C TYR A 149 -8.22 10.52 -11.86
N ARG A 150 -8.86 11.62 -11.47
CA ARG A 150 -9.24 11.82 -10.07
C ARG A 150 -10.55 11.08 -9.80
N THR A 151 -10.64 10.35 -8.69
CA THR A 151 -11.88 9.70 -8.27
C THR A 151 -12.53 10.47 -7.14
N ASP A 152 -13.21 11.55 -7.51
CA ASP A 152 -13.98 12.34 -6.56
C ASP A 152 -15.03 11.46 -5.86
N ASP A 153 -15.18 11.68 -4.55
CA ASP A 153 -16.09 10.96 -3.65
C ASP A 153 -15.87 9.44 -3.58
N PHE A 154 -14.69 8.95 -3.98
CA PHE A 154 -14.28 7.56 -3.84
C PHE A 154 -12.92 7.47 -3.16
N VAL A 155 -12.92 7.01 -1.91
CA VAL A 155 -11.74 6.82 -1.08
C VAL A 155 -11.15 5.43 -1.33
N LEU A 156 -9.86 5.38 -1.63
CA LEU A 156 -9.13 4.13 -1.80
C LEU A 156 -7.64 4.35 -1.53
N GLU A 157 -7.01 3.35 -0.92
CA GLU A 157 -5.56 3.30 -0.72
C GLU A 157 -4.93 2.22 -1.62
N GLY A 158 -3.72 2.47 -2.14
CA GLY A 158 -3.04 1.49 -2.99
C GLY A 158 -2.73 0.15 -2.30
N GLY A 159 -2.47 0.13 -1.00
CA GLY A 159 -2.22 -1.08 -0.21
C GLY A 159 -3.47 -1.92 0.04
N SER A 160 -4.66 -1.35 -0.16
CA SER A 160 -5.92 -2.07 0.03
C SER A 160 -6.27 -2.98 -1.16
N ILE A 161 -5.47 -2.99 -2.24
CA ILE A 161 -5.73 -3.75 -3.46
C ILE A 161 -4.49 -4.44 -4.02
N THR A 162 -4.67 -5.59 -4.69
CA THR A 162 -3.62 -6.25 -5.49
C THR A 162 -4.21 -6.83 -6.77
N VAL A 163 -3.51 -6.71 -7.91
CA VAL A 163 -4.01 -7.09 -9.25
C VAL A 163 -3.09 -8.07 -9.96
N ASP A 164 -3.68 -8.94 -10.81
CA ASP A 164 -2.94 -10.00 -11.53
C ASP A 164 -2.52 -9.65 -12.96
N ARG A 165 -2.81 -8.42 -13.40
CA ARG A 165 -2.72 -7.88 -14.78
C ARG A 165 -3.74 -8.41 -15.80
N GLU A 166 -4.46 -9.49 -15.51
CA GLU A 166 -5.35 -10.20 -16.44
C GLU A 166 -6.84 -10.04 -16.10
N GLY A 167 -7.15 -9.02 -15.29
CA GLY A 167 -8.51 -8.58 -14.97
C GLY A 167 -9.01 -9.07 -13.61
N THR A 168 -8.13 -9.58 -12.74
CA THR A 168 -8.47 -10.02 -11.39
C THR A 168 -7.85 -9.11 -10.35
N LEU A 169 -8.65 -8.76 -9.33
CA LEU A 169 -8.20 -8.08 -8.12
C LEU A 169 -8.51 -8.91 -6.89
N ILE A 170 -7.65 -8.84 -5.88
CA ILE A 170 -7.93 -9.32 -4.51
C ILE A 170 -7.94 -8.10 -3.59
N THR A 171 -8.89 -8.08 -2.66
CA THR A 171 -9.06 -7.04 -1.63
C THR A 171 -9.74 -7.63 -0.40
N THR A 172 -9.82 -6.87 0.68
CA THR A 172 -10.58 -7.23 1.89
C THR A 172 -11.94 -6.52 1.97
N GLU A 173 -12.94 -7.19 2.54
CA GLU A 173 -14.23 -6.58 2.89
C GLU A 173 -14.08 -5.66 4.11
N MET A 174 -13.26 -6.08 5.09
CA MET A 174 -12.96 -5.31 6.30
C MET A 174 -12.51 -3.88 6.00
N CYS A 175 -11.70 -3.69 4.95
CA CYS A 175 -11.21 -2.37 4.55
C CYS A 175 -12.24 -1.61 3.70
N LEU A 176 -12.56 -2.13 2.51
CA LEU A 176 -13.30 -1.32 1.52
C LEU A 176 -14.76 -1.07 1.87
N ILE A 177 -15.34 -1.90 2.74
CA ILE A 177 -16.72 -1.76 3.21
C ILE A 177 -16.75 -1.12 4.60
N SER A 178 -15.60 -0.66 5.13
CA SER A 178 -15.57 0.00 6.43
C SER A 178 -16.33 1.33 6.40
N PRO A 179 -16.95 1.75 7.53
CA PRO A 179 -17.69 3.01 7.60
C PRO A 179 -16.84 4.26 7.31
N GLY A 180 -15.52 4.20 7.52
CA GLY A 180 -14.59 5.30 7.29
C GLY A 180 -14.11 5.46 5.85
N ARG A 181 -14.47 4.54 4.94
CA ARG A 181 -14.15 4.64 3.51
C ARG A 181 -15.31 5.23 2.71
N ASN A 182 -16.13 4.37 2.13
CA ASN A 182 -17.19 4.75 1.20
C ASN A 182 -18.58 4.37 1.75
N PRO A 183 -18.99 4.89 2.93
CA PRO A 183 -20.19 4.41 3.65
C PRO A 183 -21.50 4.64 2.90
N SER A 184 -21.52 5.54 1.92
CA SER A 184 -22.68 5.82 1.07
C SER A 184 -22.80 4.88 -0.13
N MET A 185 -21.83 3.98 -0.35
CA MET A 185 -21.79 3.09 -1.50
C MET A 185 -22.07 1.65 -1.12
N THR A 186 -22.78 0.91 -1.98
CA THR A 186 -22.90 -0.54 -1.84
C THR A 186 -21.62 -1.24 -2.30
N LYS A 187 -21.46 -2.49 -1.89
CA LYS A 187 -20.36 -3.36 -2.35
C LYS A 187 -20.30 -3.44 -3.89
N GLU A 188 -21.45 -3.53 -4.55
CA GLU A 188 -21.55 -3.60 -6.01
C GLU A 188 -21.11 -2.29 -6.69
N GLU A 189 -21.38 -1.15 -6.08
CA GLU A 189 -20.94 0.16 -6.59
C GLU A 189 -19.43 0.33 -6.44
N ILE A 190 -18.87 -0.10 -5.31
CA ILE A 190 -17.41 -0.18 -5.10
C ILE A 190 -16.77 -1.11 -6.14
N GLU A 191 -17.35 -2.29 -6.36
CA GLU A 191 -16.87 -3.21 -7.41
C GLU A 191 -16.90 -2.57 -8.79
N ALA A 192 -17.95 -1.83 -9.13
CA ALA A 192 -18.07 -1.16 -10.42
C ALA A 192 -17.01 -0.07 -10.59
N LYS A 193 -16.72 0.72 -9.56
CA LYS A 193 -15.64 1.73 -9.56
C LYS A 193 -14.28 1.06 -9.78
N LEU A 194 -13.95 0.04 -8.99
CA LEU A 194 -12.69 -0.71 -9.13
C LEU A 194 -12.55 -1.31 -10.52
N LYS A 195 -13.59 -1.98 -11.04
CA LYS A 195 -13.57 -2.56 -12.39
C LYS A 195 -13.33 -1.51 -13.47
N ASN A 196 -13.91 -0.33 -13.35
CA ASN A 196 -13.74 0.75 -14.33
C ASN A 196 -12.38 1.45 -14.26
N HIS A 197 -11.83 1.63 -13.06
CA HIS A 197 -10.57 2.35 -12.88
C HIS A 197 -9.32 1.47 -12.97
N LEU A 198 -9.44 0.18 -12.69
CA LEU A 198 -8.33 -0.77 -12.76
C LEU A 198 -8.41 -1.69 -13.97
N ASN A 199 -9.51 -1.60 -14.74
CA ASN A 199 -9.83 -2.44 -15.90
C ASN A 199 -9.87 -3.93 -15.55
N LEU A 200 -10.80 -4.24 -14.65
CA LEU A 200 -10.99 -5.59 -14.11
C LEU A 200 -12.30 -6.19 -14.63
N GLU A 201 -12.36 -7.52 -14.51
CA GLU A 201 -13.56 -8.32 -14.74
C GLU A 201 -14.02 -9.02 -13.45
N LYS A 202 -13.07 -9.37 -12.58
CA LYS A 202 -13.34 -10.15 -11.36
C LYS A 202 -12.66 -9.55 -10.14
N ILE A 203 -13.37 -9.57 -9.02
CA ILE A 203 -12.85 -9.21 -7.71
C ILE A 203 -13.04 -10.42 -6.79
N ILE A 204 -11.98 -10.80 -6.09
CA ILE A 204 -11.97 -11.82 -5.06
C ILE A 204 -11.93 -11.09 -3.71
N TRP A 205 -12.97 -11.29 -2.91
CA TRP A 205 -13.10 -10.67 -1.60
C TRP A 205 -12.62 -11.62 -0.51
N ILE A 206 -11.54 -11.24 0.17
CA ILE A 206 -11.18 -11.81 1.47
C ILE A 206 -12.02 -11.08 2.52
N LYS A 207 -12.49 -11.78 3.55
CA LYS A 207 -13.37 -11.16 4.55
C LYS A 207 -12.60 -10.18 5.46
N ASP A 208 -11.60 -10.69 6.14
CA ASP A 208 -10.90 -9.99 7.23
C ASP A 208 -9.43 -9.77 6.86
N GLY A 209 -8.86 -8.62 7.27
CA GLY A 209 -7.42 -8.38 7.31
C GLY A 209 -6.86 -8.55 8.73
N ILE A 210 -5.57 -8.24 8.94
CA ILE A 210 -4.89 -8.50 10.22
C ILE A 210 -4.69 -7.27 11.12
N ASP A 211 -5.05 -6.08 10.64
CA ASP A 211 -4.80 -4.78 11.29
C ASP A 211 -6.10 -3.92 11.40
N PRO A 212 -7.12 -4.40 12.15
CA PRO A 212 -8.47 -3.84 12.14
C PRO A 212 -8.59 -2.39 12.65
N TYR A 213 -7.61 -1.88 13.39
CA TYR A 213 -7.60 -0.53 13.96
C TYR A 213 -6.48 0.35 13.39
N GLU A 214 -5.75 -0.13 12.37
CA GLU A 214 -4.72 0.62 11.67
C GLU A 214 -5.25 0.97 10.27
N THR A 215 -5.11 0.08 9.28
CA THR A 215 -5.59 0.36 7.92
C THR A 215 -7.01 -0.15 7.64
N ASN A 216 -7.68 -0.70 8.66
CA ASN A 216 -8.91 -1.48 8.54
C ASN A 216 -8.73 -2.80 7.75
N GLY A 217 -7.59 -3.48 7.90
CA GLY A 217 -7.42 -4.81 7.31
C GLY A 217 -6.96 -4.78 5.86
N HIS A 218 -5.90 -4.06 5.51
CA HIS A 218 -5.37 -4.06 4.14
C HIS A 218 -5.01 -5.46 3.63
N ILE A 219 -5.07 -5.63 2.30
CA ILE A 219 -4.81 -6.92 1.66
C ILE A 219 -3.31 -7.19 1.50
N ASP A 220 -2.48 -6.16 1.37
CA ASP A 220 -1.04 -6.26 1.18
C ASP A 220 -0.29 -6.88 2.38
N ASP A 221 -0.92 -6.89 3.55
CA ASP A 221 -0.44 -7.63 4.73
C ASP A 221 -0.87 -9.10 4.78
N VAL A 222 -1.80 -9.52 3.91
CA VAL A 222 -2.42 -10.85 3.96
C VAL A 222 -2.10 -11.70 2.74
N ALA A 223 -2.23 -11.15 1.54
CA ALA A 223 -1.99 -11.86 0.29
C ALA A 223 -1.68 -10.93 -0.88
N CYS A 224 -0.88 -11.40 -1.82
CA CYS A 224 -0.62 -10.68 -3.07
C CYS A 224 -0.51 -11.64 -4.26
N PHE A 225 -0.69 -11.11 -5.48
CA PHE A 225 -0.32 -11.86 -6.68
C PHE A 225 1.19 -11.85 -6.88
N ILE A 226 1.78 -13.04 -7.06
CA ILE A 226 3.22 -13.20 -7.36
C ILE A 226 3.48 -13.56 -8.82
N ARG A 227 2.43 -13.95 -9.54
CA ARG A 227 2.35 -14.14 -11.01
C ARG A 227 0.89 -14.43 -11.38
N PRO A 228 0.49 -14.40 -12.66
CA PRO A 228 -0.90 -14.67 -13.04
C PRO A 228 -1.36 -16.03 -12.51
N SER A 229 -2.53 -16.07 -11.86
CA SER A 229 -3.10 -17.24 -11.18
C SER A 229 -2.31 -17.84 -10.01
N GLU A 230 -1.23 -17.20 -9.54
CA GLU A 230 -0.49 -17.63 -8.34
C GLU A 230 -0.40 -16.50 -7.33
N VAL A 231 -0.76 -16.81 -6.09
CA VAL A 231 -0.82 -15.85 -4.98
C VAL A 231 0.04 -16.32 -3.83
N ALA A 232 0.70 -15.40 -3.13
CA ALA A 232 1.23 -15.66 -1.80
C ALA A 232 0.13 -15.31 -0.77
N CYS A 233 0.05 -16.07 0.32
CA CYS A 233 -0.89 -15.84 1.41
C CYS A 233 -0.21 -16.17 2.74
N ILE A 234 -0.38 -15.33 3.75
CA ILE A 234 0.09 -15.62 5.10
C ILE A 234 -0.53 -16.93 5.62
N TYR A 235 0.24 -17.68 6.40
CA TYR A 235 -0.19 -18.97 6.93
C TYR A 235 0.53 -19.28 8.25
N THR A 236 -0.23 -19.81 9.22
CA THR A 236 0.31 -20.33 10.47
C THR A 236 -0.54 -21.48 10.98
N GLU A 237 0.11 -22.49 11.57
CA GLU A 237 -0.56 -23.62 12.23
C GLU A 237 -0.71 -23.39 13.74
N ASP A 238 -0.05 -22.36 14.31
CA ASP A 238 -0.21 -22.02 15.72
C ASP A 238 -1.58 -21.37 15.95
N GLN A 239 -2.48 -22.10 16.60
CA GLN A 239 -3.83 -21.66 16.91
C GLN A 239 -3.88 -20.49 17.91
N ASN A 240 -2.79 -20.23 18.62
CA ASN A 240 -2.66 -19.11 19.55
C ASN A 240 -2.11 -17.86 18.89
N HIS A 241 -1.59 -17.95 17.67
CA HIS A 241 -1.08 -16.81 16.94
C HIS A 241 -2.23 -15.81 16.67
N PRO A 242 -2.06 -14.49 16.90
CA PRO A 242 -3.14 -13.51 16.74
C PRO A 242 -3.76 -13.52 15.34
N PHE A 243 -2.95 -13.83 14.32
CA PHE A 243 -3.39 -13.88 12.92
C PHE A 243 -3.96 -15.25 12.49
N TYR A 244 -3.98 -16.28 13.35
CA TYR A 244 -4.36 -17.66 12.95
C TYR A 244 -5.70 -17.72 12.22
N LYS A 245 -6.75 -17.14 12.80
CA LYS A 245 -8.10 -17.20 12.22
C LYS A 245 -8.17 -16.52 10.85
N VAL A 246 -7.58 -15.33 10.74
CA VAL A 246 -7.57 -14.54 9.50
C VAL A 246 -6.76 -15.25 8.42
N ALA A 247 -5.55 -15.71 8.76
CA ALA A 247 -4.65 -16.42 7.83
C ALA A 247 -5.29 -17.71 7.29
N GLN A 248 -5.90 -18.53 8.16
CA GLN A 248 -6.61 -19.75 7.73
C GLN A 248 -7.81 -19.44 6.83
N ALA A 249 -8.59 -18.41 7.16
CA ALA A 249 -9.75 -18.00 6.36
C ALA A 249 -9.34 -17.44 4.99
N ALA A 250 -8.31 -16.58 4.93
CA ALA A 250 -7.75 -16.04 3.70
C ALA A 250 -7.24 -17.17 2.79
N TYR A 251 -6.43 -18.09 3.34
CA TYR A 251 -5.91 -19.24 2.60
C TYR A 251 -7.04 -20.12 2.05
N ALA A 252 -8.07 -20.39 2.86
CA ALA A 252 -9.22 -21.17 2.45
C ALA A 252 -9.99 -20.49 1.31
N THR A 253 -10.28 -19.19 1.41
CA THR A 253 -10.95 -18.41 0.36
C THR A 253 -10.17 -18.48 -0.96
N LEU A 254 -8.88 -18.16 -0.91
CA LEU A 254 -8.02 -18.17 -2.11
C LEU A 254 -7.89 -19.56 -2.73
N SER A 255 -7.79 -20.61 -1.91
CA SER A 255 -7.66 -22.01 -2.39
C SER A 255 -8.89 -22.53 -3.14
N HIS A 256 -10.06 -21.92 -2.92
CA HIS A 256 -11.30 -22.24 -3.63
C HIS A 256 -11.63 -21.26 -4.75
N ALA A 257 -10.88 -20.15 -4.87
CA ALA A 257 -11.15 -19.12 -5.85
C ALA A 257 -10.59 -19.47 -7.25
N THR A 258 -11.18 -18.82 -8.24
CA THR A 258 -10.66 -18.76 -9.62
C THR A 258 -10.43 -17.31 -10.01
N ASP A 259 -9.52 -17.06 -10.93
CA ASP A 259 -9.28 -15.71 -11.47
C ASP A 259 -10.29 -15.33 -12.58
N ALA A 260 -10.12 -14.15 -13.19
CA ALA A 260 -10.96 -13.65 -14.29
C ALA A 260 -10.88 -14.51 -15.57
N LYS A 261 -9.84 -15.34 -15.71
CA LYS A 261 -9.67 -16.29 -16.84
C LYS A 261 -10.18 -17.69 -16.48
N GLY A 262 -10.76 -17.87 -15.29
CA GLY A 262 -11.30 -19.16 -14.84
C GLY A 262 -10.23 -20.14 -14.34
N ARG A 263 -8.97 -19.73 -14.18
CA ARG A 263 -7.92 -20.59 -13.62
C ARG A 263 -8.09 -20.66 -12.10
N LYS A 264 -7.92 -21.85 -11.53
CA LYS A 264 -7.85 -22.02 -10.08
C LYS A 264 -6.58 -21.37 -9.56
N LEU A 265 -6.67 -20.62 -8.47
CA LEU A 265 -5.50 -20.01 -7.86
C LEU A 265 -4.59 -21.07 -7.24
N LYS A 266 -3.29 -20.96 -7.51
CA LYS A 266 -2.26 -21.66 -6.73
C LYS A 266 -1.82 -20.76 -5.59
N VAL A 267 -2.08 -21.21 -4.36
CA VAL A 267 -1.81 -20.44 -3.14
C VAL A 267 -0.51 -20.93 -2.51
N HIS A 268 0.48 -20.04 -2.45
CA HIS A 268 1.76 -20.26 -1.79
C HIS A 268 1.68 -19.74 -0.37
N LYS A 269 2.06 -20.58 0.60
CA LYS A 269 2.08 -20.19 2.01
C LYS A 269 3.31 -19.34 2.28
N LEU A 270 3.12 -18.22 2.96
CA LEU A 270 4.18 -17.43 3.57
C LEU A 270 4.03 -17.52 5.09
N CYS A 271 5.12 -17.70 5.82
CA CYS A 271 5.09 -17.71 7.28
C CYS A 271 4.64 -16.35 7.84
N VAL A 272 4.32 -16.34 9.13
CA VAL A 272 4.17 -15.14 9.96
C VAL A 272 5.33 -15.11 10.95
N THR A 273 5.59 -13.98 11.61
CA THR A 273 6.55 -13.94 12.72
C THR A 273 6.17 -14.96 13.80
N GLU A 274 7.12 -15.66 14.39
CA GLU A 274 6.84 -16.55 15.53
C GLU A 274 6.28 -15.75 16.72
N LYS A 275 6.83 -14.54 16.95
CA LYS A 275 6.36 -13.64 18.01
C LYS A 275 5.94 -12.29 17.44
N PRO A 276 4.86 -11.68 17.97
CA PRO A 276 4.50 -10.32 17.60
C PRO A 276 5.65 -9.35 17.88
N CYS A 277 5.77 -8.34 17.02
CA CYS A 277 6.59 -7.18 17.33
C CYS A 277 5.88 -6.32 18.36
N TYR A 278 6.63 -5.81 19.34
CA TYR A 278 6.10 -4.95 20.38
C TYR A 278 6.79 -3.60 20.33
N LEU A 279 6.00 -2.53 20.37
CA LEU A 279 6.52 -1.18 20.42
C LEU A 279 7.33 -0.96 21.71
N LYS A 280 8.43 -0.22 21.58
CA LYS A 280 9.30 0.20 22.68
C LYS A 280 9.63 1.68 22.55
N ASP A 281 9.91 2.31 23.69
CA ASP A 281 10.21 3.74 23.81
C ASP A 281 9.03 4.60 23.33
N ALA A 282 7.79 4.18 23.63
CA ALA A 282 6.57 4.89 23.25
C ALA A 282 6.48 6.28 23.91
N ASP A 283 7.18 6.50 25.03
CA ASP A 283 7.30 7.80 25.70
C ASP A 283 8.03 8.86 24.85
N THR A 284 8.66 8.46 23.74
CA THR A 284 9.32 9.34 22.78
C THR A 284 8.49 9.65 21.54
N ILE A 285 7.24 9.21 21.54
CA ILE A 285 6.24 9.51 20.52
C ILE A 285 5.30 10.59 21.08
N ASP A 286 5.11 11.66 20.32
CA ASP A 286 4.26 12.76 20.75
C ASP A 286 2.79 12.30 20.82
N LEU A 287 2.09 12.69 21.90
CA LEU A 287 0.65 12.45 22.02
C LEU A 287 -0.10 13.67 21.47
N VAL A 288 -0.84 13.46 20.38
CA VAL A 288 -1.62 14.52 19.71
C VAL A 288 -3.07 14.09 19.61
N GLU A 289 -4.00 14.95 20.01
CA GLU A 289 -5.43 14.71 19.83
C GLU A 289 -5.75 14.57 18.33
N GLY A 290 -6.38 13.46 17.95
CA GLY A 290 -6.70 13.15 16.55
C GLY A 290 -5.63 12.36 15.80
N THR A 291 -4.48 12.04 16.42
CA THR A 291 -3.56 10.99 15.92
C THR A 291 -3.79 9.70 16.70
N LEU A 292 -3.66 8.54 16.04
CA LEU A 292 -3.71 7.24 16.70
C LEU A 292 -2.62 7.18 17.79
N PRO A 293 -2.99 7.02 19.08
CA PRO A 293 -2.01 6.96 20.15
C PRO A 293 -1.16 5.70 20.04
N ARG A 294 0.13 5.82 20.38
CA ARG A 294 1.08 4.72 20.42
C ARG A 294 1.38 4.37 21.87
N GLU A 295 1.13 3.12 22.27
CA GLU A 295 1.30 2.67 23.65
C GLU A 295 2.51 1.72 23.81
N GLU A 296 3.22 1.83 24.93
CA GLU A 296 4.36 0.95 25.23
C GLU A 296 3.89 -0.51 25.26
N GLY A 297 4.55 -1.38 24.50
CA GLY A 297 4.19 -2.79 24.42
C GLY A 297 2.94 -3.08 23.60
N GLU A 298 2.40 -2.13 22.84
CA GLU A 298 1.38 -2.44 21.83
C GLU A 298 1.94 -3.36 20.74
N ILE A 299 1.06 -4.15 20.13
CA ILE A 299 1.44 -5.05 19.04
C ILE A 299 1.59 -4.22 17.76
N SER A 300 2.77 -4.28 17.15
CA SER A 300 2.98 -3.80 15.79
C SER A 300 2.72 -4.94 14.81
N ILE A 301 1.93 -4.67 13.78
CA ILE A 301 1.61 -5.65 12.73
C ILE A 301 2.88 -5.89 11.90
N ALA A 302 3.48 -7.07 12.09
CA ALA A 302 4.68 -7.51 11.39
C ALA A 302 4.32 -8.64 10.42
N SER A 303 4.14 -8.31 9.15
CA SER A 303 3.81 -9.27 8.09
C SER A 303 4.92 -9.36 7.05
N TYR A 304 5.47 -10.57 6.85
CA TYR A 304 6.37 -10.82 5.73
C TYR A 304 5.70 -10.62 4.38
N MET A 305 4.36 -10.59 4.31
CA MET A 305 3.62 -10.34 3.06
C MET A 305 3.82 -8.92 2.54
N ASN A 306 4.18 -7.97 3.42
CA ASN A 306 4.42 -6.57 3.08
C ASN A 306 5.77 -6.37 2.36
N PHE A 307 6.11 -7.27 1.43
CA PHE A 307 7.28 -7.17 0.58
C PHE A 307 6.96 -6.35 -0.67
N LEU A 308 8.01 -5.80 -1.28
CA LEU A 308 7.92 -5.13 -2.57
C LEU A 308 8.53 -6.00 -3.67
N ILE A 309 7.80 -6.26 -4.74
CA ILE A 309 8.38 -6.83 -5.96
C ILE A 309 9.04 -5.71 -6.74
N VAL A 310 10.32 -5.90 -7.09
CA VAL A 310 11.10 -4.98 -7.93
C VAL A 310 11.64 -5.74 -9.14
N ASN A 311 12.15 -5.02 -10.13
CA ASN A 311 12.75 -5.64 -11.31
C ASN A 311 13.89 -6.61 -10.93
N GLY A 312 13.65 -7.92 -11.07
CA GLY A 312 14.66 -8.95 -10.79
C GLY A 312 14.95 -9.21 -9.31
N GLY A 313 14.13 -8.69 -8.39
CA GLY A 313 14.32 -8.86 -6.95
C GLY A 313 13.03 -8.75 -6.13
N ILE A 314 13.15 -9.04 -4.85
CA ILE A 314 12.11 -8.82 -3.83
C ILE A 314 12.77 -8.13 -2.65
N ILE A 315 12.15 -7.07 -2.14
CA ILE A 315 12.56 -6.42 -0.89
C ILE A 315 11.65 -6.96 0.21
N LEU A 316 12.16 -7.94 0.95
CA LEU A 316 11.42 -8.67 1.99
C LEU A 316 11.63 -8.01 3.37
N PRO A 317 10.57 -7.79 4.18
CA PRO A 317 10.71 -7.34 5.57
C PRO A 317 11.49 -8.35 6.42
N GLN A 318 12.24 -7.85 7.40
CA GLN A 318 12.98 -8.64 8.37
C GLN A 318 12.76 -8.03 9.75
N TYR A 319 12.40 -8.86 10.73
CA TYR A 319 11.92 -8.38 12.03
C TYR A 319 12.83 -8.75 13.21
N GLY A 320 13.94 -9.45 12.95
CA GLY A 320 14.74 -10.10 13.98
C GLY A 320 14.01 -11.26 14.64
N ASP A 321 13.09 -11.91 13.91
CA ASP A 321 12.28 -13.02 14.38
C ASP A 321 12.89 -14.37 13.93
N ASN A 322 12.56 -15.46 14.62
CA ASN A 322 13.10 -16.77 14.30
C ASN A 322 12.70 -17.27 12.90
N ASN A 323 11.63 -16.73 12.31
CA ASN A 323 11.20 -17.06 10.96
C ASN A 323 11.83 -16.17 9.86
N ASP A 324 12.82 -15.32 10.20
CA ASP A 324 13.57 -14.53 9.20
C ASP A 324 14.55 -15.41 8.38
N ASP A 325 15.12 -16.46 8.98
CA ASP A 325 16.19 -17.33 8.42
C ASP A 325 15.66 -18.67 7.83
#